data_AF-A0A0C2YM29-F1
#
_entry.id   AF-A0A0C2YM29-F1
#
_cell.length_a   1.000
_cell.length_b   1.000
_cell.length_c   1.000
_cell.angle_alpha   90.00
_cell.angle_beta   90.00
_cell.angle_gamma   90.00
#
_symmetry.space_group_name_H-M   'P 1'
#
loop_
_entity.id
_entity.type
_entity.pdbx_description
1 polymer ?
#
loop_
_entity_poly.entity_id
_entity_poly.type
_entity_poly.pdbx_seq_one_letter_code
_entity_poly.pdbx_strand_id
1 'polypeptide(L)'
;LEFFEPNMMSFIQPCDAGIIHCFKALYCRNFCARAIDLDAAGEHDIYKLSLLEGMTMAKAAWEAVSAKTIRHCWDHTKIQLYVLTTSLRPAHMDPVVWDFIHQYAAGTMPLPSVESSLHTHLGDRYVDSDWQPALKAVMESEDDDAVLDAILTLRTAASSRSGIKILMESVHHLKEQNQIFGKLLSVDEVVEPPEER
;
A
#
# COMPACT_ATOMS: atom_id res chain seq x y z
N LEU A 1 6.22 5.37 15.97
CA LEU A 1 5.64 4.02 16.15
C LEU A 1 4.24 4.21 16.70
N GLU A 2 3.21 3.82 15.95
CA GLU A 2 1.82 3.77 16.46
C GLU A 2 1.52 2.34 16.89
N PHE A 3 0.93 2.19 18.08
CA PHE A 3 0.49 0.91 18.62
C PHE A 3 -1.02 0.77 18.44
N PHE A 4 -1.49 -0.43 18.09
CA PHE A 4 -2.91 -0.70 18.03
C PHE A 4 -3.52 -0.84 19.42
N GLU A 5 -4.80 -0.48 19.55
CA GLU A 5 -5.54 -0.74 20.77
C GLU A 5 -5.62 -2.24 21.08
N PRO A 6 -5.72 -2.63 22.37
CA PRO A 6 -5.88 -4.02 22.76
C PRO A 6 -7.05 -4.70 22.05
N ASN A 7 -6.91 -5.99 21.71
CA ASN A 7 -7.92 -6.83 21.05
C ASN A 7 -8.28 -6.47 19.59
N MET A 8 -7.51 -5.59 18.94
CA MET A 8 -7.75 -5.23 17.55
C MET A 8 -7.33 -6.30 16.52
N MET A 9 -6.54 -7.31 16.91
CA MET A 9 -5.92 -8.28 15.99
C MET A 9 -6.94 -8.95 15.06
N SER A 10 -8.07 -9.45 15.57
CA SER A 10 -9.09 -10.09 14.72
C SER A 10 -9.79 -9.13 13.72
N PHE A 11 -9.75 -7.83 13.99
CA PHE A 11 -10.32 -6.80 13.12
C PHE A 11 -9.35 -6.31 12.06
N ILE A 12 -8.04 -6.37 12.33
CA ILE A 12 -7.01 -5.78 11.45
C ILE A 12 -6.01 -6.82 10.92
N GLN A 13 -6.12 -8.10 11.28
CA GLN A 13 -5.22 -9.14 10.83
C GLN A 13 -6.02 -10.27 10.19
N PRO A 14 -6.00 -10.40 8.85
CA PRO A 14 -6.74 -11.43 8.13
C PRO A 14 -6.44 -12.85 8.63
N CYS A 15 -5.20 -13.07 9.12
CA CYS A 15 -4.79 -14.30 9.78
C CYS A 15 -5.69 -14.65 10.98
N ASP A 16 -5.94 -13.67 11.84
CA ASP A 16 -6.78 -13.79 13.04
C ASP A 16 -8.28 -13.65 12.74
N ALA A 17 -8.64 -13.09 11.58
CA ALA A 17 -10.03 -13.01 11.09
C ALA A 17 -10.58 -14.34 10.51
N GLY A 18 -9.81 -15.44 10.61
CA GLY A 18 -10.33 -16.78 10.35
C GLY A 18 -9.41 -17.70 9.53
N ILE A 19 -8.34 -17.20 8.92
CA ILE A 19 -7.40 -18.04 8.14
C ILE A 19 -6.72 -19.07 9.06
N ILE A 20 -6.18 -18.62 10.20
CA ILE A 20 -5.55 -19.53 11.19
C ILE A 20 -6.56 -20.53 11.73
N HIS A 21 -7.79 -20.08 12.00
CA HIS A 21 -8.85 -20.96 12.48
C HIS A 21 -9.19 -22.07 11.48
N CYS A 22 -9.38 -21.70 10.21
CA CYS A 22 -9.68 -22.64 9.12
C CYS A 22 -8.53 -23.64 8.92
N PHE A 23 -7.29 -23.16 8.90
CA PHE A 23 -6.10 -24.00 8.82
C PHE A 23 -6.04 -25.02 9.96
N LYS A 24 -6.22 -24.58 11.21
CA LYS A 24 -6.21 -25.48 12.40
C LYS A 24 -7.31 -26.53 12.31
N ALA A 25 -8.52 -26.15 11.88
CA ALA A 25 -9.63 -27.08 11.72
C ALA A 25 -9.33 -28.16 10.66
N LEU A 26 -8.75 -27.77 9.52
CA LEU A 26 -8.34 -28.70 8.46
C LEU A 26 -7.24 -29.66 8.94
N TYR A 27 -6.24 -29.13 9.66
CA TYR A 27 -5.18 -29.95 10.24
C TYR A 27 -5.75 -30.99 11.23
N CYS A 28 -6.60 -30.55 12.17
CA CYS A 28 -7.25 -31.44 13.14
C CYS A 28 -8.10 -32.51 12.45
N ARG A 29 -8.87 -32.15 11.41
CA ARG A 29 -9.65 -33.11 10.63
C ARG A 29 -8.75 -34.19 10.01
N ASN A 30 -7.64 -33.78 9.38
CA ASN A 30 -6.70 -34.71 8.76
C ASN A 30 -6.04 -35.61 9.81
N PHE A 31 -5.73 -35.07 10.99
CA PHE A 31 -5.16 -35.83 12.10
C PHE A 31 -6.12 -36.90 12.60
N CYS A 32 -7.39 -36.53 12.82
CA CYS A 32 -8.41 -37.49 13.23
C CYS A 32 -8.64 -38.58 12.17
N ALA A 33 -8.68 -38.21 10.88
CA ALA A 33 -8.81 -39.19 9.80
C ALA A 33 -7.66 -40.21 9.80
N ARG A 34 -6.41 -39.75 9.87
CA ARG A 34 -5.23 -40.62 9.98
C ARG A 34 -5.31 -41.54 11.19
N ALA A 35 -5.72 -41.03 12.36
CA ALA A 35 -5.82 -41.84 13.57
C ALA A 35 -6.86 -42.97 13.42
N ILE A 36 -7.99 -42.69 12.77
CA ILE A 36 -9.01 -43.71 12.45
C ILE A 36 -8.45 -44.78 11.50
N ASP A 37 -7.71 -44.36 10.47
CA ASP A 37 -7.11 -45.30 9.51
C ASP A 37 -6.07 -46.22 10.17
N LEU A 38 -5.27 -45.68 11.09
CA LEU A 38 -4.27 -46.46 11.85
C LEU A 38 -4.93 -47.42 12.86
N ASP A 39 -6.01 -47.00 13.51
CA ASP A 39 -6.80 -47.86 14.41
C ASP A 39 -7.39 -49.04 13.62
N ALA A 40 -7.97 -48.77 12.45
CA ALA A 40 -8.48 -49.80 11.54
C ALA A 40 -7.39 -50.75 11.03
N ALA A 41 -6.15 -50.27 10.90
CA ALA A 41 -4.98 -51.08 10.54
C ALA A 41 -4.40 -51.89 11.71
N GLY A 42 -4.92 -51.70 12.94
CA GLY A 42 -4.47 -52.40 14.14
C GLY A 42 -3.18 -51.85 14.74
N GLU A 43 -2.82 -50.60 14.42
CA GLU A 43 -1.65 -49.95 15.02
C GLU A 43 -1.89 -49.59 16.49
N HIS A 44 -0.89 -49.78 17.34
CA HIS A 44 -1.03 -49.53 18.77
C HIS A 44 -0.89 -48.06 19.16
N ASP A 45 -0.13 -47.26 18.40
CA ASP A 45 0.19 -45.87 18.73
C ASP A 45 -0.35 -44.90 17.65
N ILE A 46 -1.68 -44.91 17.50
CA ILE A 46 -2.40 -44.18 16.44
C ILE A 46 -2.23 -42.65 16.51
N TYR A 47 -1.81 -42.12 17.66
CA TYR A 47 -1.58 -40.68 17.86
C TYR A 47 -0.12 -40.26 17.70
N LYS A 48 0.82 -41.21 17.59
CA LYS A 48 2.21 -40.88 17.29
C LYS A 48 2.31 -40.19 15.95
N LEU A 49 2.97 -39.05 15.97
CA LEU A 49 3.18 -38.21 14.80
C LEU A 49 4.65 -37.80 14.75
N SER A 50 5.34 -38.21 13.69
CA SER A 50 6.68 -37.71 13.42
C SER A 50 6.63 -36.25 12.94
N LEU A 51 7.76 -35.54 13.07
CA LEU A 51 7.87 -34.16 12.58
C LEU A 51 7.57 -34.07 11.08
N LEU A 52 8.05 -35.02 10.28
CA LEU A 52 7.83 -35.05 8.83
C LEU A 52 6.34 -35.21 8.49
N GLU A 53 5.63 -36.11 9.18
CA GLU A 53 4.19 -36.30 8.99
C GLU A 53 3.43 -35.03 9.39
N GLY A 54 3.78 -34.44 10.53
CA GLY A 54 3.17 -33.19 10.99
C GLY A 54 3.35 -32.04 9.99
N MET A 55 4.56 -31.85 9.46
CA MET A 55 4.83 -30.83 8.43
C MET A 55 4.07 -31.11 7.12
N THR A 56 3.99 -32.38 6.71
CA THR A 56 3.26 -32.79 5.50
C THR A 56 1.77 -32.52 5.65
N MET A 57 1.19 -32.82 6.81
CA MET A 57 -0.21 -32.54 7.13
C MET A 57 -0.49 -31.04 7.22
N ALA A 58 0.42 -30.26 7.81
CA ALA A 58 0.32 -28.81 7.84
C ALA A 58 0.31 -28.23 6.42
N LYS A 59 1.23 -28.67 5.55
CA LYS A 59 1.23 -28.27 4.14
C LYS A 59 -0.10 -28.60 3.45
N ALA A 60 -0.60 -29.82 3.60
CA ALA A 60 -1.87 -30.24 3.02
C ALA A 60 -3.07 -29.42 3.55
N ALA A 61 -3.08 -29.13 4.86
CA ALA A 61 -4.11 -28.30 5.48
C ALA A 61 -4.07 -26.86 4.93
N TRP A 62 -2.88 -26.29 4.73
CA TRP A 62 -2.71 -24.97 4.12
C TRP A 62 -3.19 -24.93 2.67
N GLU A 63 -2.80 -25.89 1.85
CA GLU A 63 -3.24 -26.01 0.45
C GLU A 63 -4.76 -26.20 0.32
N ALA A 64 -5.40 -26.79 1.34
CA ALA A 64 -6.85 -26.95 1.40
C ALA A 64 -7.62 -25.69 1.87
N VAL A 65 -6.94 -24.67 2.42
CA VAL A 65 -7.58 -23.40 2.74
C VAL A 65 -7.99 -22.71 1.43
N SER A 66 -9.30 -22.56 1.20
CA SER A 66 -9.78 -22.02 -0.06
C SER A 66 -9.41 -20.54 -0.25
N ALA A 67 -9.11 -20.14 -1.49
CA ALA A 67 -8.92 -18.74 -1.84
C ALA A 67 -10.16 -17.88 -1.52
N LYS A 68 -11.36 -18.48 -1.51
CA LYS A 68 -12.61 -17.82 -1.08
C LYS A 68 -12.59 -17.49 0.41
N THR A 69 -12.15 -18.43 1.25
CA THR A 69 -11.99 -18.22 2.70
C THR A 69 -10.97 -17.13 2.97
N ILE A 70 -9.82 -17.18 2.31
CA ILE A 70 -8.77 -16.17 2.45
C ILE A 70 -9.34 -14.80 2.10
N ARG A 71 -9.95 -14.65 0.91
CA ARG A 71 -10.57 -13.39 0.48
C ARG A 71 -11.61 -12.89 1.47
N HIS A 72 -12.52 -13.75 1.93
CA HIS A 72 -13.53 -13.37 2.91
C HIS A 72 -12.91 -12.82 4.21
N CYS A 73 -11.80 -13.40 4.69
CA CYS A 73 -11.09 -12.89 5.87
C CYS A 73 -10.44 -11.52 5.60
N TRP A 74 -9.89 -11.28 4.41
CA TRP A 74 -9.38 -9.97 4.00
C TRP A 74 -10.49 -8.92 3.85
N ASP A 75 -11.65 -9.32 3.32
CA ASP A 75 -12.84 -8.47 3.18
C ASP A 75 -13.37 -8.08 4.57
N HIS A 76 -13.37 -9.04 5.50
CA HIS A 76 -13.81 -8.85 6.88
C HIS A 76 -12.93 -7.84 7.64
N THR A 77 -11.61 -7.90 7.46
CA THR A 77 -10.69 -6.91 8.07
C THR A 77 -10.68 -5.58 7.33
N LYS A 78 -11.28 -5.51 6.14
CA LYS A 78 -11.30 -4.32 5.27
C LYS A 78 -9.90 -3.85 4.86
N ILE A 79 -8.88 -4.71 4.96
CA ILE A 79 -7.50 -4.45 4.54
C ILE A 79 -7.30 -5.05 3.15
N GLN A 80 -8.27 -4.87 2.25
CA GLN A 80 -8.06 -5.30 0.89
C GLN A 80 -6.87 -4.51 0.32
N LEU A 81 -5.80 -5.25 0.02
CA LEU A 81 -4.77 -4.80 -0.91
C LEU A 81 -5.51 -4.42 -2.19
N TYR A 82 -5.42 -3.16 -2.62
CA TYR A 82 -5.87 -2.74 -3.93
C TYR A 82 -5.01 -3.52 -4.96
N VAL A 83 -5.40 -4.75 -5.29
CA VAL A 83 -4.72 -5.55 -6.30
C VAL A 83 -5.33 -5.17 -7.63
N LEU A 84 -4.65 -4.27 -8.32
CA LEU A 84 -4.40 -4.29 -9.77
C LEU A 84 -5.58 -4.79 -10.62
N THR A 85 -6.69 -4.06 -10.59
CA THR A 85 -7.44 -3.88 -11.83
C THR A 85 -6.94 -2.56 -12.42
N THR A 86 -6.30 -2.65 -13.58
CA THR A 86 -5.76 -1.51 -14.34
C THR A 86 -6.81 -0.41 -14.59
N SER A 87 -8.09 -0.72 -14.40
CA SER A 87 -9.24 0.17 -14.51
C SER A 87 -9.54 1.03 -13.27
N LEU A 88 -8.94 0.77 -12.11
CA LEU A 88 -9.25 1.47 -10.83
C LEU A 88 -8.06 2.18 -10.20
N ARG A 89 -6.94 2.32 -10.91
CA ARG A 89 -5.88 3.25 -10.48
C ARG A 89 -6.48 4.65 -10.38
N PRO A 90 -6.43 5.31 -9.20
CA PRO A 90 -6.72 6.72 -9.10
C PRO A 90 -5.88 7.47 -10.14
N ALA A 91 -6.44 8.52 -10.75
CA ALA A 91 -5.79 9.23 -11.85
C ALA A 91 -4.35 9.70 -11.48
N HIS A 92 -4.11 10.04 -10.22
CA HIS A 92 -2.81 10.43 -9.66
C HIS A 92 -1.79 9.30 -9.48
N MET A 93 -2.16 8.04 -9.70
CA MET A 93 -1.28 6.86 -9.62
C MET A 93 -0.82 6.39 -11.01
N ASP A 94 -1.25 7.08 -12.08
CA ASP A 94 -0.87 6.76 -13.44
C ASP A 94 0.47 7.44 -13.79
N PRO A 95 1.55 6.68 -14.05
CA PRO A 95 2.86 7.25 -14.35
C PRO A 95 2.89 8.05 -15.65
N VAL A 96 1.95 7.79 -16.57
CA VAL A 96 1.84 8.53 -17.85
C VAL A 96 1.30 9.94 -17.61
N VAL A 97 0.41 10.10 -16.64
CA VAL A 97 -0.16 11.40 -16.27
C VAL A 97 0.90 12.33 -15.69
N TRP A 98 1.76 11.81 -14.81
CA TRP A 98 2.89 12.59 -14.27
C TRP A 98 3.92 12.97 -15.34
N ASP A 99 4.03 12.18 -16.40
CA ASP A 99 4.91 12.50 -17.53
C ASP A 99 4.39 13.72 -18.31
N PHE A 100 3.07 13.84 -18.50
CA PHE A 100 2.47 15.03 -19.11
C PHE A 100 2.72 16.29 -18.27
N ILE A 101 2.55 16.22 -16.94
CA ILE A 101 2.82 17.35 -16.03
C ILE A 101 4.31 17.72 -16.04
N HIS A 102 5.20 16.72 -16.08
CA HIS A 102 6.64 16.95 -16.21
C HIS A 102 7.00 17.62 -17.54
N GLN A 103 6.40 17.22 -18.66
CA GLN A 103 6.61 17.85 -19.96
C GLN A 103 6.09 19.30 -19.99
N TYR A 104 5.03 19.60 -19.25
CA TYR A 104 4.54 20.96 -19.06
C TYR A 104 5.53 21.82 -18.25
N ALA A 105 6.01 21.31 -17.11
CA ALA A 105 7.01 21.99 -16.30
C ALA A 105 8.36 22.19 -17.01
N ALA A 106 8.77 21.25 -17.86
CA ALA A 106 9.97 21.37 -18.68
C ALA A 106 9.78 22.31 -19.91
N GLY A 107 8.65 23.01 -20.02
CA GLY A 107 8.32 23.90 -21.14
C GLY A 107 8.19 23.18 -22.50
N THR A 108 8.17 21.85 -22.51
CA THR A 108 8.15 21.03 -23.73
C THR A 108 6.73 20.85 -24.28
N MET A 109 5.72 21.01 -23.42
CA MET A 109 4.30 20.92 -23.77
C MET A 109 3.58 22.16 -23.22
N PRO A 110 2.75 22.89 -24.01
CA PRO A 110 1.99 24.02 -23.48
C PRO A 110 0.73 23.56 -22.72
N LEU A 111 0.19 24.43 -21.85
CA LEU A 111 -0.96 24.12 -20.98
C LEU A 111 -2.18 23.51 -21.71
N PRO A 112 -2.63 24.02 -22.88
CA PRO A 112 -3.77 23.41 -23.58
C PRO A 112 -3.50 21.98 -24.06
N SER A 113 -2.24 21.66 -24.36
CA SER A 113 -1.82 20.33 -24.81
C SER A 113 -1.72 19.35 -23.64
N VAL A 114 -1.31 19.82 -22.46
CA VAL A 114 -1.23 18.97 -21.26
C VAL A 114 -2.64 18.61 -20.77
N GLU A 115 -3.56 19.58 -20.71
CA GLU A 115 -4.96 19.34 -20.33
C GLU A 115 -5.65 18.37 -21.29
N SER A 116 -5.44 18.54 -22.61
CA SER A 116 -5.96 17.62 -23.63
C SER A 116 -5.40 16.20 -23.50
N SER A 117 -4.10 16.07 -23.20
CA SER A 117 -3.45 14.77 -22.99
C SER A 117 -3.96 14.07 -21.73
N LEU A 118 -4.14 14.83 -20.63
CA LEU A 118 -4.75 14.35 -19.40
C LEU A 118 -6.18 13.87 -19.62
N HIS A 119 -7.01 14.68 -20.28
CA HIS A 119 -8.39 14.33 -20.57
C HIS A 119 -8.48 13.10 -21.47
N THR A 120 -7.66 13.01 -22.51
CA THR A 120 -7.66 11.87 -23.45
C THR A 120 -7.20 10.58 -22.77
N HIS A 121 -6.18 10.64 -21.92
CA HIS A 121 -5.60 9.48 -21.26
C HIS A 121 -6.43 8.99 -20.06
N LEU A 122 -7.05 9.91 -19.32
CA LEU A 122 -7.83 9.58 -18.12
C LEU A 122 -9.31 9.28 -18.42
N GLY A 123 -9.87 9.82 -19.51
CA GLY A 123 -11.27 9.61 -19.90
C GLY A 123 -12.23 9.96 -18.76
N ASP A 124 -13.13 9.03 -18.43
CA ASP A 124 -14.11 9.18 -17.34
C ASP A 124 -13.48 9.34 -15.94
N ARG A 125 -12.17 9.11 -15.80
CA ARG A 125 -11.42 9.31 -14.54
C ARG A 125 -10.83 10.72 -14.41
N TYR A 126 -10.98 11.57 -15.44
CA TYR A 126 -10.49 12.94 -15.40
C TYR A 126 -11.42 13.81 -14.54
N VAL A 127 -10.86 14.37 -13.48
CA VAL A 127 -11.54 15.35 -12.63
C VAL A 127 -10.68 16.61 -12.66
N ASP A 128 -11.14 17.64 -13.36
CA ASP A 128 -10.38 18.88 -13.56
C ASP A 128 -9.88 19.49 -12.24
N SER A 129 -10.73 19.53 -11.21
CA SER A 129 -10.39 20.08 -9.89
C SER A 129 -9.20 19.40 -9.20
N ASP A 130 -8.91 18.14 -9.54
CA ASP A 130 -7.80 17.39 -8.95
C ASP A 130 -6.44 17.79 -9.58
N TRP A 131 -6.47 18.34 -10.80
CA TRP A 131 -5.28 18.64 -11.60
C TRP A 131 -4.98 20.13 -11.70
N GLN A 132 -6.00 20.99 -11.63
CA GLN A 132 -5.84 22.45 -11.64
C GLN A 132 -4.82 22.98 -10.62
N PRO A 133 -4.74 22.49 -9.36
CA PRO A 133 -3.74 22.96 -8.41
C PRO A 133 -2.30 22.69 -8.84
N ALA A 134 -2.05 21.52 -9.46
CA ALA A 134 -0.72 21.14 -9.94
C ALA A 134 -0.33 21.95 -11.18
N LEU A 135 -1.25 22.09 -12.15
CA LEU A 135 -1.02 22.90 -13.35
C LEU A 135 -0.81 24.38 -13.01
N LYS A 136 -1.60 24.91 -12.09
CA LYS A 136 -1.46 26.27 -11.59
C LYS A 136 -0.14 26.48 -10.85
N ALA A 137 0.31 25.52 -10.04
CA ALA A 137 1.58 25.62 -9.34
C ALA A 137 2.78 25.65 -10.30
N VAL A 138 2.74 24.87 -11.38
CA VAL A 138 3.75 24.90 -12.45
C VAL A 138 3.71 26.21 -13.24
N MET A 139 2.52 26.78 -13.45
CA MET A 139 2.36 28.05 -14.16
C MET A 139 2.84 29.25 -13.32
N GLU A 140 2.63 29.21 -12.00
CA GLU A 140 2.95 30.30 -11.06
C GLU A 140 4.39 30.23 -10.52
N SER A 141 5.17 29.22 -10.89
CA SER A 141 6.55 29.06 -10.40
C SER A 141 7.55 29.93 -11.15
N GLU A 142 8.50 30.50 -10.41
CA GLU A 142 9.60 31.31 -10.97
C GLU A 142 10.90 30.49 -11.17
N ASP A 143 10.96 29.27 -10.62
CA ASP A 143 12.12 28.36 -10.65
C ASP A 143 11.72 27.00 -11.22
N ASP A 144 11.95 26.83 -12.52
CA ASP A 144 11.57 25.63 -13.27
C ASP A 144 12.30 24.37 -12.77
N ASP A 145 13.55 24.50 -12.29
CA ASP A 145 14.35 23.36 -11.82
C ASP A 145 13.81 22.82 -10.47
N ALA A 146 13.40 23.71 -9.57
CA ALA A 146 12.77 23.34 -8.31
C ALA A 146 11.39 22.66 -8.50
N VAL A 147 10.66 23.07 -9.54
CA VAL A 147 9.36 22.50 -9.90
C VAL A 147 9.51 21.09 -10.46
N LEU A 148 10.54 20.86 -11.27
CA LEU A 148 10.86 19.54 -11.81
C LEU A 148 11.21 18.54 -10.68
N ASP A 149 12.03 18.94 -9.71
CA ASP A 149 12.36 18.11 -8.54
C ASP A 149 11.13 17.79 -7.67
N ALA A 150 10.25 18.76 -7.47
CA ALA A 150 9.00 18.57 -6.75
C ALA A 150 8.06 17.59 -7.48
N ILE A 151 7.96 17.67 -8.81
CA ILE A 151 7.15 16.74 -9.62
C ILE A 151 7.73 15.32 -9.57
N LEU A 152 9.05 15.16 -9.63
CA LEU A 152 9.71 13.85 -9.50
C LEU A 152 9.49 13.23 -8.11
N THR A 153 9.52 14.06 -7.07
CA THR A 153 9.21 13.66 -5.69
C THR A 153 7.75 13.22 -5.55
N LEU A 154 6.82 13.98 -6.11
CA LEU A 154 5.39 13.63 -6.13
C LEU A 154 5.10 12.36 -6.94
N ARG A 155 5.74 12.20 -8.10
CA ARG A 155 5.67 10.98 -8.91
C ARG A 155 6.15 9.74 -8.14
N THR A 156 7.24 9.89 -7.37
CA THR A 156 7.81 8.82 -6.55
C THR A 156 6.93 8.50 -5.35
N ALA A 157 6.36 9.52 -4.71
CA ALA A 157 5.43 9.36 -3.58
C ALA A 157 4.09 8.73 -4.02
N ALA A 158 3.55 9.17 -5.16
CA ALA A 158 2.38 8.57 -5.78
C ALA A 158 2.65 7.10 -6.14
N SER A 159 3.80 6.78 -6.71
CA SER A 159 4.13 5.39 -7.08
C SER A 159 4.30 4.43 -5.89
N SER A 160 4.56 4.95 -4.68
CA SER A 160 4.95 4.14 -3.50
C SER A 160 3.89 4.01 -2.41
N ARG A 161 2.81 4.81 -2.40
CA ARG A 161 1.78 4.77 -1.34
C ARG A 161 0.38 4.58 -1.91
N SER A 162 -0.18 3.38 -1.73
CA SER A 162 -1.51 2.96 -2.20
C SER A 162 -2.71 3.62 -1.49
N GLY A 163 -2.56 4.82 -0.92
CA GLY A 163 -3.57 5.42 -0.05
C GLY A 163 -3.41 6.90 0.24
N ILE A 164 -3.08 7.73 -0.76
CA ILE A 164 -3.09 9.19 -0.57
C ILE A 164 -4.35 9.74 -1.21
N LYS A 165 -5.39 9.94 -0.39
CA LYS A 165 -6.36 11.02 -0.59
C LYS A 165 -5.53 12.30 -0.68
N ILE A 166 -5.37 12.81 -1.89
CA ILE A 166 -5.11 14.20 -2.26
C ILE A 166 -4.40 14.98 -1.14
N LEU A 167 -3.08 15.06 -1.24
CA LEU A 167 -2.21 15.87 -0.39
C LEU A 167 -2.37 17.39 -0.70
N MET A 168 -3.60 17.88 -0.92
CA MET A 168 -3.89 19.31 -1.10
C MET A 168 -3.80 20.07 0.23
N GLU A 169 -4.06 19.40 1.37
CA GLU A 169 -3.85 19.99 2.70
C GLU A 169 -2.36 20.28 2.96
N SER A 170 -1.44 19.46 2.43
CA SER A 170 -0.01 19.72 2.59
C SER A 170 0.49 20.87 1.72
N VAL A 171 -0.07 21.08 0.51
CA VAL A 171 0.27 22.27 -0.29
C VAL A 171 -0.26 23.54 0.37
N HIS A 172 -1.43 23.48 1.02
CA HIS A 172 -1.97 24.58 1.82
C HIS A 172 -1.17 24.83 3.10
N HIS A 173 -0.77 23.77 3.81
CA HIS A 173 0.08 23.85 5.01
C HIS A 173 1.50 24.36 4.70
N LEU A 174 2.03 24.03 3.53
CA LEU A 174 3.30 24.56 3.01
C LEU A 174 3.17 26.03 2.59
N LYS A 175 2.00 26.47 2.11
CA LYS A 175 1.68 27.88 1.82
C LYS A 175 1.47 28.71 3.10
N GLU A 176 0.89 28.14 4.15
CA GLU A 176 0.69 28.79 5.45
C GLU A 176 2.00 29.01 6.21
N GLN A 177 3.04 28.22 5.93
CA GLN A 177 4.29 28.26 6.70
C GLN A 177 5.36 29.24 6.23
N ASN A 178 5.18 30.00 5.13
CA ASN A 178 5.99 31.17 4.70
C ASN A 178 7.37 31.33 5.38
N GLN A 179 8.25 30.34 5.26
CA GLN A 179 9.65 30.41 5.70
C GLN A 179 10.57 30.33 4.48
N ILE A 180 10.40 31.31 3.60
CA ILE A 180 11.47 31.72 2.70
C ILE A 180 12.12 32.94 3.39
N PHE A 181 13.35 32.72 3.86
CA PHE A 181 14.29 33.59 4.62
C PHE A 181 14.31 33.48 6.16
N GLY A 182 15.24 32.65 6.65
CA GLY A 182 15.78 32.64 8.02
C GLY A 182 16.96 31.66 8.15
N LYS A 183 18.05 32.05 8.85
CA LYS A 183 19.43 31.54 8.65
C LYS A 183 19.62 30.04 8.97
N LEU A 184 20.33 29.35 8.07
CA LEU A 184 20.72 27.93 8.15
C LEU A 184 21.44 27.57 9.46
N LEU A 185 21.11 26.41 10.04
CA LEU A 185 21.93 25.76 11.07
C LEU A 185 23.32 25.43 10.49
N SER A 186 24.35 25.58 11.32
CA SER A 186 25.74 25.35 10.94
C SER A 186 26.02 23.86 10.77
N VAL A 187 26.97 23.52 9.90
CA VAL A 187 27.47 22.14 9.69
C VAL A 187 27.90 21.49 11.02
N ASP A 188 28.36 22.28 11.99
CA ASP A 188 28.81 21.77 13.30
C ASP A 188 27.66 21.26 14.19
N GLU A 189 26.42 21.73 14.01
CA GLU A 189 25.24 21.24 14.77
C GLU A 189 24.70 19.90 14.24
N VAL A 190 25.12 19.51 13.04
CA VAL A 190 24.72 18.24 12.41
C VAL A 190 25.72 17.12 12.77
N VAL A 191 26.94 17.45 13.17
CA VAL A 191 28.02 16.46 13.36
C VAL A 191 28.03 15.84 14.76
N GLU A 192 27.50 16.50 15.81
CA GLU A 192 27.40 15.92 17.16
C GLU A 192 26.01 16.12 17.79
N PRO A 193 25.09 15.15 17.66
CA PRO A 193 23.85 15.17 18.43
C PRO A 193 24.13 14.81 19.90
N PRO A 194 23.63 15.58 20.88
CA PRO A 194 23.77 15.24 22.30
C PRO A 194 23.05 13.91 22.61
N GLU A 195 23.81 12.98 23.17
CA GLU A 195 23.40 11.60 23.48
C GLU A 195 22.18 11.49 24.40
N GLU A 196 21.51 10.34 24.24
CA GLU A 196 20.30 9.84 24.91
C GLU A 196 20.24 10.01 26.44
N ARG A 197 19.06 10.39 26.93
CA ARG A 197 18.47 9.89 28.20
C ARG A 197 16.96 9.76 28.09
#